data_AF-A0A1G3VTJ7-F1
#
_entry.id   AF-A0A1G3VTJ7-F1
#
_cell.length_a   1.000
_cell.length_b   1.000
_cell.length_c   1.000
_cell.angle_alpha   90.00
_cell.angle_beta   90.00
_cell.angle_gamma   90.00
#
_symmetry.space_group_name_H-M   'P 1'
#
loop_
_entity.id
_entity.type
_entity.pdbx_description
1 polymer ?
#
loop_
_entity_poly.entity_id
_entity_poly.type
_entity_poly.pdbx_seq_one_letter_code
_entity_poly.pdbx_strand_id
1 'polypeptide(L)'
;HARGGKKGLFIAGISFILPAMLIVLGFAIIYKNYGSVAYVSSIFDAIKPVILAIVLQALFRLTKTTLTTIEAFFIFGIVLALSILGVSEIPLLAIAAGLMFIYRKIKTFRQAKSLVVEPISLITLFLIFLKIGAVLYGSGYVLLAFLRTELVHNLGIITNAQLIDAVAVGQFTPGPVFTTATFIGYLVLDVPGAIIATIGIFLPSFLIIWLLHPLIDKMRGSKNVKHVLDGVNAAAIALMAGVTIELGIASLNSILYGFIFIISAFLLIKYKLNSTYLIVGGAMIGLLMFFIN
;
A
#
# COMPACT_ATOMS: atom_id res chain seq x y z
N HIS A 1 -13.39 9.90 17.38
CA HIS A 1 -13.62 9.84 18.85
C HIS A 1 -14.67 10.85 19.34
N ALA A 2 -14.58 12.14 19.03
CA ALA A 2 -15.34 13.21 19.71
C ALA A 2 -16.89 13.17 19.77
N ARG A 3 -17.60 12.30 19.03
CA ARG A 3 -19.09 12.25 19.04
C ARG A 3 -19.71 10.85 18.92
N GLY A 4 -19.30 10.02 17.95
CA GLY A 4 -19.99 8.75 17.62
C GLY A 4 -19.67 7.51 18.48
N GLY A 5 -18.89 7.67 19.55
CA GLY A 5 -18.46 6.56 20.42
C GLY A 5 -17.84 5.40 19.65
N LYS A 6 -18.22 4.17 20.03
CA LYS A 6 -17.72 2.94 19.39
C LYS A 6 -18.63 2.41 18.25
N LYS A 7 -19.87 2.91 18.13
CA LYS A 7 -20.86 2.41 17.15
C LYS A 7 -20.65 3.02 15.77
N GLY A 8 -20.47 4.35 15.72
CA GLY A 8 -20.13 5.07 14.49
C GLY A 8 -18.75 4.69 13.92
N LEU A 9 -17.92 4.03 14.72
CA LEU A 9 -16.63 3.47 14.32
C LEU A 9 -16.79 2.42 13.21
N PHE A 10 -17.86 1.64 13.26
CA PHE A 10 -18.12 0.58 12.29
C PHE A 10 -18.95 0.98 11.09
N ILE A 11 -19.69 2.07 11.23
CA ILE A 11 -20.38 2.69 10.10
C ILE A 11 -19.34 3.47 9.29
N ALA A 12 -18.43 4.21 9.94
CA ALA A 12 -17.14 4.64 9.38
C ALA A 12 -16.13 3.48 9.23
N GLY A 13 -16.68 2.30 8.98
CA GLY A 13 -15.99 1.03 8.95
C GLY A 13 -16.51 0.07 7.87
N ILE A 14 -17.74 0.24 7.34
CA ILE A 14 -18.25 -0.50 6.17
C ILE A 14 -18.33 0.35 4.86
N SER A 15 -18.05 1.67 4.92
CA SER A 15 -18.31 2.65 3.85
C SER A 15 -17.16 3.15 2.92
N PHE A 16 -15.84 3.08 3.23
CA PHE A 16 -14.70 3.34 2.26
C PHE A 16 -14.60 2.12 1.27
N ILE A 17 -14.70 0.82 1.69
CA ILE A 17 -14.49 -0.33 0.75
C ILE A 17 -15.74 -0.47 -0.08
N LEU A 18 -16.91 -0.72 0.51
CA LEU A 18 -18.00 -1.37 -0.22
C LEU A 18 -18.25 -0.70 -1.60
N PRO A 19 -18.17 0.65 -1.74
CA PRO A 19 -17.99 1.31 -3.04
C PRO A 19 -16.81 0.80 -3.90
N ALA A 20 -15.56 0.96 -3.46
CA ALA A 20 -14.34 0.51 -4.14
C ALA A 20 -14.29 -0.99 -4.50
N MET A 21 -14.75 -1.91 -3.64
CA MET A 21 -14.79 -3.35 -4.00
C MET A 21 -15.86 -3.62 -5.04
N LEU A 22 -17.07 -3.08 -4.89
CA LEU A 22 -18.13 -3.29 -5.88
C LEU A 22 -17.76 -2.68 -7.24
N ILE A 23 -17.05 -1.55 -7.26
CA ILE A 23 -16.47 -0.96 -8.48
C ILE A 23 -15.47 -1.94 -9.13
N VAL A 24 -14.49 -2.44 -8.39
CA VAL A 24 -13.47 -3.37 -8.93
C VAL A 24 -14.09 -4.71 -9.34
N LEU A 25 -15.07 -5.23 -8.60
CA LEU A 25 -15.80 -6.44 -8.93
C LEU A 25 -16.63 -6.25 -10.21
N GLY A 26 -17.29 -5.10 -10.37
CA GLY A 26 -17.99 -4.74 -11.61
C GLY A 26 -17.05 -4.73 -12.82
N PHE A 27 -15.90 -4.06 -12.72
CA PHE A 27 -14.87 -4.09 -13.76
C PHE A 27 -14.32 -5.49 -14.03
N ALA A 28 -14.13 -6.32 -13.00
CA ALA A 28 -13.65 -7.70 -13.16
C ALA A 28 -14.67 -8.62 -13.83
N ILE A 29 -15.97 -8.47 -13.55
CA ILE A 29 -17.06 -9.19 -14.23
C ILE A 29 -17.15 -8.76 -15.69
N ILE A 30 -17.07 -7.45 -15.97
CA ILE A 30 -17.05 -6.92 -17.34
C ILE A 30 -15.82 -7.45 -18.10
N TYR A 31 -14.64 -7.41 -17.50
CA TYR A 31 -13.40 -7.94 -18.11
C TYR A 31 -13.48 -9.45 -18.37
N LYS A 32 -14.03 -10.24 -17.43
CA LYS A 32 -14.17 -11.70 -17.62
C LYS A 32 -15.16 -12.05 -18.75
N ASN A 33 -16.26 -11.31 -18.86
CA ASN A 33 -17.36 -11.65 -19.78
C ASN A 33 -17.20 -11.00 -21.16
N TYR A 34 -16.51 -9.85 -21.26
CA TYR A 34 -16.38 -9.06 -22.49
C TYR A 34 -14.94 -8.67 -22.85
N GLY A 35 -13.93 -9.02 -22.04
CA GLY A 35 -12.52 -8.64 -22.29
C GLY A 35 -11.89 -9.27 -23.54
N SER A 36 -12.52 -10.28 -24.13
CA SER A 36 -12.19 -10.85 -25.45
C SER A 36 -12.85 -10.12 -26.62
N VAL A 37 -13.75 -9.17 -26.36
CA VAL A 37 -14.41 -8.36 -27.40
C VAL A 37 -13.50 -7.17 -27.73
N ALA A 38 -13.22 -6.99 -29.02
CA ALA A 38 -12.16 -6.11 -29.51
C ALA A 38 -12.17 -4.67 -28.91
N TYR A 39 -13.34 -4.04 -28.82
CA TYR A 39 -13.47 -2.68 -28.24
C TYR A 39 -13.07 -2.63 -26.75
N VAL A 40 -13.29 -3.72 -26.00
CA VAL A 40 -12.92 -3.80 -24.58
C VAL A 40 -11.41 -4.00 -24.44
N SER A 41 -10.80 -4.87 -25.25
CA SER A 41 -9.34 -5.01 -25.27
C SER A 41 -8.63 -3.70 -25.61
N SER A 42 -9.10 -2.95 -26.63
CA SER A 42 -8.52 -1.65 -27.01
C SER A 42 -8.60 -0.60 -25.90
N ILE A 43 -9.68 -0.59 -25.09
CA ILE A 43 -9.76 0.24 -23.88
C ILE A 43 -8.65 -0.14 -22.89
N PHE A 44 -8.52 -1.43 -22.54
CA PHE A 44 -7.55 -1.86 -21.54
C PHE A 44 -6.10 -1.67 -22.02
N ASP A 45 -5.83 -1.88 -23.31
CA ASP A 45 -4.50 -1.66 -23.89
C ASP A 45 -4.11 -0.18 -23.92
N ALA A 46 -5.04 0.74 -24.20
CA ALA A 46 -4.78 2.18 -24.11
C ALA A 46 -4.64 2.70 -22.66
N ILE A 47 -5.24 2.03 -21.67
CA ILE A 47 -5.10 2.39 -20.23
C ILE A 47 -3.73 1.96 -19.66
N LYS A 48 -3.17 0.82 -20.06
CA LYS A 48 -1.86 0.31 -19.60
C LYS A 48 -0.73 1.37 -19.60
N PRO A 49 -0.43 2.08 -20.71
CA PRO A 49 0.60 3.12 -20.73
C PRO A 49 0.27 4.34 -19.84
N VAL A 50 -0.99 4.61 -19.54
CA VAL A 50 -1.38 5.65 -18.57
C VAL A 50 -1.06 5.21 -17.15
N ILE A 51 -1.38 3.96 -16.78
CA ILE A 51 -1.04 3.38 -15.48
C ILE A 51 0.48 3.38 -15.29
N LEU A 52 1.24 2.97 -16.30
CA LEU A 52 2.69 3.02 -16.32
C LEU A 52 3.23 4.44 -16.00
N ALA A 53 2.65 5.47 -16.63
CA ALA A 53 3.01 6.86 -16.36
C ALA A 53 2.70 7.31 -14.91
N ILE A 54 1.58 6.83 -14.34
CA ILE A 54 1.20 7.11 -12.93
C ILE A 54 2.20 6.44 -11.98
N VAL A 55 2.55 5.17 -12.21
CA VAL A 55 3.53 4.45 -11.38
C VAL A 55 4.90 5.12 -11.49
N LEU A 56 5.34 5.49 -12.70
CA LEU A 56 6.61 6.20 -12.93
C LEU A 56 6.65 7.60 -12.28
N GLN A 57 5.53 8.34 -12.26
CA GLN A 57 5.44 9.64 -11.55
C GLN A 57 5.47 9.48 -10.03
N ALA A 58 4.81 8.44 -9.49
CA ALA A 58 4.87 8.10 -8.07
C ALA A 58 6.30 7.68 -7.66
N LEU A 59 6.95 6.87 -8.50
CA LEU A 59 8.36 6.49 -8.42
C LEU A 59 9.27 7.72 -8.33
N PHE A 60 9.24 8.59 -9.33
CA PHE A 60 10.15 9.73 -9.42
C PHE A 60 9.98 10.71 -8.24
N ARG A 61 8.73 10.86 -7.77
CA ARG A 61 8.43 11.61 -6.55
C ARG A 61 9.04 10.96 -5.32
N LEU A 62 8.95 9.63 -5.20
CA LEU A 62 9.59 8.87 -4.14
C LEU A 62 11.11 9.03 -4.26
N THR A 63 11.74 8.69 -5.39
CA THR A 63 13.18 8.85 -5.69
C THR A 63 13.78 10.12 -5.07
N LYS A 64 13.17 11.26 -5.37
CA LYS A 64 13.68 12.59 -4.97
C LYS A 64 13.63 12.88 -3.46
N THR A 65 12.77 12.21 -2.68
CA THR A 65 12.66 12.43 -1.22
C THR A 65 13.52 11.48 -0.38
N THR A 66 14.20 10.53 -1.02
CA THR A 66 14.35 9.19 -0.47
C THR A 66 15.72 8.59 -0.88
N LEU A 67 16.15 8.73 -2.14
CA LEU A 67 17.55 8.53 -2.56
C LEU A 67 18.34 9.84 -2.40
N THR A 68 18.84 10.10 -1.19
CA THR A 68 19.50 11.37 -0.82
C THR A 68 21.00 11.23 -0.50
N THR A 69 21.53 10.00 -0.44
CA THR A 69 22.95 9.71 -0.15
C THR A 69 23.53 8.71 -1.16
N ILE A 70 24.85 8.54 -1.17
CA ILE A 70 25.54 7.74 -2.19
C ILE A 70 25.48 6.24 -1.90
N GLU A 71 25.49 5.85 -0.62
CA GLU A 71 25.34 4.48 -0.14
C GLU A 71 23.92 3.95 -0.46
N ALA A 72 22.93 4.82 -0.30
CA ALA A 72 21.56 4.60 -0.71
C ALA A 72 21.49 4.29 -2.22
N PHE A 73 22.21 5.05 -3.06
CA PHE A 73 22.25 4.82 -4.52
C PHE A 73 22.92 3.49 -4.92
N PHE A 74 23.97 3.07 -4.21
CA PHE A 74 24.59 1.75 -4.43
C PHE A 74 23.64 0.58 -4.09
N ILE A 75 22.93 0.66 -2.97
CA ILE A 75 21.93 -0.37 -2.60
C ILE A 75 20.81 -0.42 -3.65
N PHE A 76 20.35 0.74 -4.13
CA PHE A 76 19.37 0.81 -5.22
C PHE A 76 19.85 0.07 -6.48
N GLY A 77 21.09 0.31 -6.93
CA GLY A 77 21.64 -0.34 -8.12
C GLY A 77 21.74 -1.86 -8.00
N ILE A 78 22.18 -2.37 -6.84
CA ILE A 78 22.32 -3.81 -6.58
C ILE A 78 20.95 -4.50 -6.57
N VAL A 79 19.96 -3.92 -5.88
CA VAL A 79 18.60 -4.48 -5.80
C VAL A 79 17.92 -4.48 -7.16
N LEU A 80 18.07 -3.40 -7.94
CA LEU A 80 17.53 -3.29 -9.29
C LEU A 80 18.15 -4.32 -10.25
N ALA A 81 19.48 -4.46 -10.23
CA ALA A 81 20.19 -5.42 -11.08
C ALA A 81 19.78 -6.88 -10.79
N LEU A 82 19.67 -7.25 -9.51
CA LEU A 82 19.20 -8.59 -9.12
C LEU A 82 17.73 -8.83 -9.50
N SER A 83 16.88 -7.80 -9.42
CA SER A 83 15.46 -7.89 -9.83
C SER A 83 15.32 -8.16 -11.34
N ILE A 84 16.20 -7.56 -12.16
CA ILE A 84 16.23 -7.76 -13.61
C ILE A 84 16.73 -9.18 -13.98
N LEU A 85 17.52 -9.82 -13.12
CA LEU A 85 17.99 -11.20 -13.28
C LEU A 85 16.94 -12.26 -12.92
N GLY A 86 15.66 -11.89 -12.78
CA GLY A 86 14.56 -12.82 -12.49
C GLY A 86 14.57 -13.38 -11.07
N VAL A 87 15.38 -12.81 -10.16
CA VAL A 87 15.31 -13.13 -8.73
C VAL A 87 13.99 -12.55 -8.20
N SER A 88 13.15 -13.38 -7.60
CA SER A 88 11.84 -12.95 -7.11
C SER A 88 11.95 -11.82 -6.09
N GLU A 89 10.98 -10.91 -6.15
CA GLU A 89 11.08 -9.59 -5.52
C GLU A 89 10.90 -9.67 -4.00
N ILE A 90 10.23 -10.72 -3.52
CA ILE A 90 10.00 -11.00 -2.09
C ILE A 90 11.32 -11.32 -1.36
N PRO A 91 12.13 -12.32 -1.76
CA PRO A 91 13.45 -12.50 -1.17
C PRO A 91 14.36 -11.30 -1.44
N LEU A 92 14.22 -10.59 -2.56
CA LEU A 92 15.00 -9.37 -2.81
C LEU A 92 14.68 -8.24 -1.81
N LEU A 93 13.41 -7.97 -1.50
CA LEU A 93 13.02 -7.06 -0.43
C LEU A 93 13.48 -7.58 0.93
N ALA A 94 13.29 -8.86 1.21
CA ALA A 94 13.67 -9.48 2.46
C ALA A 94 15.19 -9.51 2.66
N ILE A 95 15.99 -9.46 1.59
CA ILE A 95 17.46 -9.35 1.62
C ILE A 95 17.91 -7.88 1.55
N ALA A 96 17.20 -6.98 0.87
CA ALA A 96 17.56 -5.55 0.85
C ALA A 96 17.22 -4.88 2.19
N ALA A 97 15.96 -4.96 2.60
CA ALA A 97 15.55 -4.57 3.93
C ALA A 97 16.27 -5.44 4.96
N GLY A 98 16.41 -6.75 4.73
CA GLY A 98 17.12 -7.66 5.64
C GLY A 98 18.61 -7.38 5.80
N LEU A 99 19.35 -6.93 4.78
CA LEU A 99 20.75 -6.50 4.92
C LEU A 99 20.82 -5.15 5.61
N MET A 100 20.02 -4.17 5.18
CA MET A 100 19.93 -2.85 5.83
C MET A 100 19.51 -2.96 7.32
N PHE A 101 18.73 -3.98 7.64
CA PHE A 101 18.28 -4.37 8.97
C PHE A 101 19.32 -5.22 9.69
N ILE A 102 19.95 -6.23 9.10
CA ILE A 102 20.98 -7.07 9.75
C ILE A 102 22.24 -6.24 10.07
N TYR A 103 22.65 -5.36 9.15
CA TYR A 103 23.64 -4.28 9.35
C TYR A 103 23.26 -3.31 10.50
N ARG A 104 22.02 -3.37 11.00
CA ARG A 104 21.49 -2.58 12.15
C ARG A 104 20.83 -3.39 13.26
N LYS A 105 20.78 -4.72 13.15
CA LYS A 105 19.88 -5.57 13.93
C LYS A 105 20.32 -7.04 14.06
N ILE A 106 21.56 -7.36 13.61
CA ILE A 106 22.53 -8.05 14.48
C ILE A 106 22.62 -7.33 15.86
N LYS A 107 22.28 -6.05 15.88
CA LYS A 107 21.98 -5.20 17.05
C LYS A 107 20.67 -5.53 17.82
N THR A 108 19.70 -6.35 17.33
CA THR A 108 18.43 -6.68 18.07
C THR A 108 17.59 -7.84 17.45
N PHE A 109 17.41 -8.98 18.13
CA PHE A 109 16.85 -10.22 17.54
C PHE A 109 15.40 -10.60 17.99
N ARG A 110 14.87 -11.77 17.53
CA ARG A 110 13.57 -12.45 17.85
C ARG A 110 12.27 -11.79 17.34
N GLN A 111 11.26 -12.45 16.74
CA GLN A 111 10.50 -13.74 16.89
C GLN A 111 9.28 -13.66 17.85
N ALA A 112 8.16 -14.41 17.72
CA ALA A 112 7.51 -15.12 16.59
C ALA A 112 6.11 -15.68 16.97
N LYS A 113 5.24 -15.95 15.97
CA LYS A 113 4.05 -16.86 15.91
C LYS A 113 2.92 -16.80 16.99
N SER A 114 1.81 -17.49 16.71
CA SER A 114 0.55 -17.54 17.50
C SER A 114 -0.11 -18.93 17.40
N LEU A 115 -1.11 -19.21 18.26
CA LEU A 115 -1.92 -20.44 18.28
C LEU A 115 -3.36 -20.18 18.78
N VAL A 116 -4.34 -20.79 18.09
CA VAL A 116 -5.70 -21.22 18.53
C VAL A 116 -6.65 -20.16 19.11
N VAL A 117 -7.96 -20.39 18.92
CA VAL A 117 -9.02 -19.37 19.03
C VAL A 117 -10.03 -19.73 20.14
N GLU A 118 -9.91 -19.06 21.28
CA GLU A 118 -11.04 -18.83 22.16
C GLU A 118 -11.88 -17.63 21.66
N PRO A 119 -13.15 -17.47 22.09
CA PRO A 119 -13.90 -16.23 21.84
C PRO A 119 -13.09 -15.02 22.33
N ILE A 120 -12.65 -14.20 21.37
CA ILE A 120 -11.66 -13.15 21.61
C ILE A 120 -12.18 -12.17 22.66
N SER A 121 -11.44 -12.01 23.76
CA SER A 121 -11.76 -11.01 24.78
C SER A 121 -11.41 -9.59 24.32
N LEU A 122 -11.97 -8.57 24.97
CA LEU A 122 -11.61 -7.17 24.71
C LEU A 122 -10.10 -6.91 24.90
N ILE A 123 -9.47 -7.62 25.83
CA ILE A 123 -8.04 -7.53 26.11
C ILE A 123 -7.24 -8.22 24.98
N THR A 124 -7.69 -9.38 24.52
CA THR A 124 -7.11 -10.09 23.38
C THR A 124 -7.16 -9.23 22.12
N LEU A 125 -8.33 -8.64 21.82
CA LEU A 125 -8.52 -7.71 20.72
C LEU A 125 -7.62 -6.46 20.85
N PHE A 126 -7.57 -5.86 22.05
CA PHE A 126 -6.68 -4.73 22.33
C PHE A 126 -5.23 -5.06 21.99
N LEU A 127 -4.72 -6.18 22.51
CA LEU A 127 -3.33 -6.61 22.33
C LEU A 127 -3.00 -6.97 20.88
N ILE A 128 -3.94 -7.52 20.11
CA ILE A 128 -3.76 -7.75 18.68
C ILE A 128 -3.62 -6.42 17.93
N PHE A 129 -4.49 -5.45 18.19
CA PHE A 129 -4.38 -4.14 17.55
C PHE A 129 -3.19 -3.31 18.04
N LEU A 130 -2.78 -3.47 19.30
CA LEU A 130 -1.55 -2.92 19.88
C LEU A 130 -0.31 -3.50 19.18
N LYS A 131 -0.27 -4.81 18.96
CA LYS A 131 0.78 -5.50 18.20
C LYS A 131 0.85 -4.97 16.76
N ILE A 132 -0.28 -4.89 16.06
CA ILE A 132 -0.34 -4.40 14.68
C ILE A 132 0.11 -2.93 14.61
N GLY A 133 -0.40 -2.06 15.49
CA GLY A 133 -0.02 -0.64 15.55
C GLY A 133 1.44 -0.39 15.94
N ALA A 134 2.08 -1.32 16.65
CA ALA A 134 3.50 -1.25 17.04
C ALA A 134 4.47 -1.79 15.97
N VAL A 135 4.02 -2.73 15.12
CA VAL A 135 4.86 -3.45 14.15
C VAL A 135 4.68 -2.94 12.71
N LEU A 136 3.54 -2.34 12.39
CA LEU A 136 3.21 -1.86 11.05
C LEU A 136 4.10 -0.69 10.59
N TYR A 137 4.66 -0.84 9.40
CA TYR A 137 5.45 0.18 8.71
C TYR A 137 5.04 0.22 7.22
N GLY A 138 5.00 1.42 6.62
CA GLY A 138 4.71 1.61 5.20
C GLY A 138 3.25 2.03 4.90
N SER A 139 2.73 1.58 3.76
CA SER A 139 1.43 2.01 3.21
C SER A 139 0.25 1.18 3.73
N GLY A 140 -0.98 1.62 3.43
CA GLY A 140 -2.22 0.92 3.81
C GLY A 140 -2.34 -0.53 3.31
N TYR A 141 -1.59 -0.91 2.27
CA TYR A 141 -1.52 -2.30 1.79
C TYR A 141 -0.76 -3.23 2.74
N VAL A 142 0.21 -2.70 3.51
CA VAL A 142 0.90 -3.48 4.54
C VAL A 142 -0.04 -3.75 5.72
N LEU A 143 -0.90 -2.79 6.07
CA LEU A 143 -1.95 -2.98 7.08
C LEU A 143 -2.91 -4.11 6.66
N LEU A 144 -3.40 -4.12 5.41
CA LEU A 144 -4.21 -5.21 4.86
C LEU A 144 -3.54 -6.58 5.03
N ALA A 145 -2.25 -6.70 4.73
CA ALA A 145 -1.53 -7.96 4.84
C ALA A 145 -1.43 -8.47 6.29
N PHE A 146 -1.14 -7.59 7.26
CA PHE A 146 -1.13 -7.95 8.68
C PHE A 146 -2.51 -8.37 9.18
N LEU A 147 -3.56 -7.61 8.84
CA LEU A 147 -4.93 -7.92 9.23
C LEU A 147 -5.43 -9.23 8.62
N ARG A 148 -5.10 -9.51 7.35
CA ARG A 148 -5.46 -10.76 6.69
C ARG A 148 -4.77 -11.95 7.34
N THR A 149 -3.48 -11.82 7.62
CA THR A 149 -2.69 -12.88 8.26
C THR A 149 -3.22 -13.17 9.66
N GLU A 150 -3.34 -12.17 10.52
CA GLU A 150 -3.73 -12.39 11.91
C GLU A 150 -5.22 -12.73 12.07
N LEU A 151 -6.12 -12.04 11.36
CA LEU A 151 -7.55 -12.03 11.70
C LEU A 151 -8.39 -12.94 10.79
N VAL A 152 -7.94 -13.18 9.56
CA VAL A 152 -8.59 -14.14 8.64
C VAL A 152 -7.92 -15.51 8.69
N HIS A 153 -6.58 -15.57 8.65
CA HIS A 153 -5.86 -16.85 8.54
C HIS A 153 -5.43 -17.46 9.88
N ASN A 154 -4.87 -16.69 10.82
CA ASN A 154 -4.43 -17.23 12.11
C ASN A 154 -5.59 -17.42 13.10
N LEU A 155 -6.55 -16.48 13.12
CA LEU A 155 -7.63 -16.45 14.11
C LEU A 155 -9.04 -16.76 13.54
N GLY A 156 -9.23 -16.77 12.21
CA GLY A 156 -10.52 -17.12 11.58
C GLY A 156 -11.73 -16.24 11.94
N ILE A 157 -11.55 -15.17 12.72
CA ILE A 157 -12.62 -14.36 13.33
C ILE A 157 -13.35 -13.45 12.34
N ILE A 158 -12.72 -13.13 11.21
CA ILE A 158 -13.36 -12.42 10.10
C ILE A 158 -13.04 -13.13 8.79
N THR A 159 -14.00 -13.15 7.88
CA THR A 159 -13.81 -13.69 6.53
C THR A 159 -12.95 -12.77 5.67
N ASN A 160 -12.42 -13.30 4.55
CA ASN A 160 -11.78 -12.45 3.53
C ASN A 160 -12.74 -11.37 3.03
N ALA A 161 -14.04 -11.68 2.89
CA ALA A 161 -15.07 -10.71 2.53
C ALA A 161 -15.15 -9.59 3.58
N GLN A 162 -15.34 -9.90 4.87
CA GLN A 162 -15.42 -8.89 5.94
C GLN A 162 -14.14 -8.03 6.09
N LEU A 163 -12.95 -8.58 5.84
CA LEU A 163 -11.73 -7.76 5.78
C LEU A 163 -11.70 -6.86 4.52
N ILE A 164 -12.23 -7.38 3.41
CA ILE A 164 -12.52 -6.63 2.18
C ILE A 164 -13.86 -5.85 2.32
N ASP A 165 -14.44 -5.76 3.53
CA ASP A 165 -15.42 -4.77 3.92
C ASP A 165 -14.82 -3.78 4.94
N ALA A 166 -13.56 -3.99 5.37
CA ALA A 166 -12.82 -3.17 6.35
C ALA A 166 -11.75 -2.24 5.76
N VAL A 167 -10.82 -2.79 4.96
CA VAL A 167 -9.50 -2.18 4.68
C VAL A 167 -9.55 -0.92 3.86
N ALA A 168 -10.24 -1.02 2.74
CA ALA A 168 -10.60 0.13 1.98
C ALA A 168 -11.77 0.85 2.63
N VAL A 169 -12.23 0.56 3.87
CA VAL A 169 -12.96 1.54 4.70
C VAL A 169 -12.00 2.51 5.43
N GLY A 170 -10.71 2.30 5.16
CA GLY A 170 -9.66 3.28 4.96
C GLY A 170 -10.07 4.75 4.32
N GLN A 171 -10.16 5.71 2.20
CA GLN A 171 -10.12 6.96 1.35
C GLN A 171 -11.41 7.78 1.28
N PHE A 172 -12.55 7.10 1.22
CA PHE A 172 -13.87 7.72 1.06
C PHE A 172 -14.42 8.38 2.36
N THR A 173 -14.36 7.76 3.55
CA THR A 173 -14.40 8.48 4.86
C THR A 173 -13.11 9.28 5.15
N PRO A 174 -13.11 10.58 5.45
CA PRO A 174 -11.86 11.33 5.65
C PRO A 174 -11.00 10.84 6.84
N GLY A 175 -9.84 10.22 6.58
CA GLY A 175 -8.92 9.73 7.61
C GLY A 175 -7.73 8.89 7.12
N PRO A 176 -6.83 8.47 8.03
CA PRO A 176 -5.75 7.53 7.72
C PRO A 176 -6.29 6.09 7.63
N VAL A 177 -5.75 5.26 6.73
CA VAL A 177 -6.20 3.86 6.48
C VAL A 177 -6.32 2.99 7.75
N PHE A 178 -5.64 3.37 8.82
CA PHE A 178 -5.74 2.79 10.17
C PHE A 178 -7.17 2.83 10.76
N THR A 179 -8.09 3.64 10.21
CA THR A 179 -9.54 3.54 10.43
C THR A 179 -10.11 2.16 10.04
N THR A 180 -9.38 1.33 9.31
CA THR A 180 -9.68 -0.10 9.13
C THR A 180 -9.79 -0.88 10.44
N ALA A 181 -8.88 -0.70 11.40
CA ALA A 181 -8.97 -1.37 12.71
C ALA A 181 -10.23 -0.94 13.47
N THR A 182 -10.63 0.30 13.18
CA THR A 182 -11.87 0.93 13.58
C THR A 182 -13.10 0.23 12.95
N PHE A 183 -12.96 -0.58 11.88
CA PHE A 183 -13.89 -1.65 11.43
C PHE A 183 -13.48 -3.10 11.76
N ILE A 184 -12.57 -3.37 12.69
CA ILE A 184 -12.33 -4.79 13.06
C ILE A 184 -12.55 -5.05 14.56
N GLY A 185 -12.80 -4.03 15.37
CA GLY A 185 -13.27 -4.22 16.74
C GLY A 185 -14.72 -4.73 16.92
N TYR A 186 -15.73 -4.04 16.36
CA TYR A 186 -17.17 -4.34 16.50
C TYR A 186 -17.67 -5.55 15.71
N LEU A 187 -16.99 -5.97 14.63
CA LEU A 187 -17.31 -7.23 13.92
C LEU A 187 -16.98 -8.44 14.80
N VAL A 188 -16.05 -8.27 15.74
CA VAL A 188 -15.55 -9.32 16.64
C VAL A 188 -16.17 -9.18 18.04
N LEU A 189 -16.41 -7.96 18.51
CA LEU A 189 -16.80 -7.66 19.91
C LEU A 189 -17.76 -6.47 20.06
N ASP A 190 -18.55 -6.20 19.04
CA ASP A 190 -19.54 -5.14 19.01
C ASP A 190 -18.98 -3.76 19.42
N VAL A 191 -19.86 -2.79 19.70
CA VAL A 191 -19.50 -1.48 20.27
C VAL A 191 -18.27 -1.58 21.20
N PRO A 192 -18.24 -2.34 22.32
CA PRO A 192 -17.06 -2.52 23.17
C PRO A 192 -15.72 -2.66 22.46
N GLY A 193 -15.61 -3.58 21.49
CA GLY A 193 -14.37 -3.89 20.78
C GLY A 193 -13.89 -2.76 19.87
N ALA A 194 -14.80 -1.99 19.28
CA ALA A 194 -14.48 -0.93 18.33
C ALA A 194 -13.48 0.11 18.88
N ILE A 195 -13.81 0.87 19.93
CA ILE A 195 -12.88 1.87 20.51
C ILE A 195 -11.59 1.21 20.98
N ILE A 196 -11.66 -0.04 21.45
CA ILE A 196 -10.50 -0.78 21.95
C ILE A 196 -9.54 -1.12 20.79
N ALA A 197 -10.04 -1.42 19.59
CA ALA A 197 -9.23 -1.54 18.39
C ALA A 197 -8.67 -0.18 17.91
N THR A 198 -9.41 0.94 18.05
CA THR A 198 -8.85 2.29 17.81
C THR A 198 -7.69 2.58 18.74
N ILE A 199 -7.90 2.45 20.06
CA ILE A 199 -6.86 2.74 21.05
C ILE A 199 -5.70 1.77 20.84
N GLY A 200 -5.97 0.48 20.65
CA GLY A 200 -4.97 -0.53 20.31
C GLY A 200 -4.07 -0.11 19.14
N ILE A 201 -4.63 0.24 17.96
CA ILE A 201 -3.78 0.52 16.80
C ILE A 201 -3.07 1.88 16.85
N PHE A 202 -3.66 2.90 17.49
CA PHE A 202 -3.07 4.24 17.53
C PHE A 202 -2.19 4.51 18.76
N LEU A 203 -2.38 3.79 19.87
CA LEU A 203 -1.62 3.99 21.11
C LEU A 203 -0.11 3.74 20.95
N PRO A 204 0.39 2.73 20.20
CA PRO A 204 1.82 2.55 20.00
C PRO A 204 2.45 3.74 19.30
N SER A 205 1.84 4.23 18.22
CA SER A 205 2.32 5.42 17.51
C SER A 205 2.26 6.67 18.39
N PHE A 206 1.19 6.84 19.18
CA PHE A 206 1.05 7.94 20.13
C PHE A 206 2.11 7.90 21.24
N LEU A 207 2.32 6.75 21.87
CA LEU A 207 3.33 6.55 22.91
C LEU A 207 4.75 6.71 22.35
N ILE A 208 5.02 6.21 21.14
CA ILE A 208 6.32 6.39 20.46
C ILE A 208 6.55 7.88 20.16
N ILE A 209 5.57 8.61 19.62
CA ILE A 209 5.72 10.06 19.38
C ILE A 209 5.87 10.84 20.69
N TRP A 210 5.15 10.47 21.75
CA TRP A 210 5.22 11.13 23.05
C TRP A 210 6.56 10.86 23.76
N LEU A 211 7.02 9.61 23.80
CA LEU A 211 8.30 9.21 24.39
C LEU A 211 9.49 9.72 23.58
N LEU A 212 9.38 9.73 22.24
CA LEU A 212 10.41 10.30 21.38
C LEU A 212 10.33 11.83 21.29
N HIS A 213 9.28 12.51 21.75
CA HIS A 213 9.18 13.98 21.67
C HIS A 213 10.46 14.70 22.16
N PRO A 214 10.97 14.48 23.39
CA PRO A 214 12.25 15.07 23.86
C PRO A 214 13.53 14.51 23.19
N LEU A 215 13.38 13.50 22.33
CA LEU A 215 14.47 12.86 21.58
C LEU A 215 14.43 13.18 20.08
N ILE A 216 13.30 13.62 19.52
CA ILE A 216 13.11 13.94 18.10
C ILE A 216 14.06 15.07 17.69
N ASP A 217 14.20 16.12 18.51
CA ASP A 217 15.13 17.22 18.22
C ASP A 217 16.59 16.74 18.25
N LYS A 218 16.93 15.84 19.18
CA LYS A 218 18.26 15.20 19.27
C LYS A 218 18.52 14.23 18.11
N MET A 219 17.50 13.52 17.63
CA MET A 219 17.57 12.60 16.49
C MET A 219 17.64 13.35 15.15
N ARG A 220 16.95 14.49 15.01
CA ARG A 220 17.04 15.38 13.85
C ARG A 220 18.43 15.99 13.69
N GLY A 221 19.16 16.19 14.79
CA GLY A 221 20.59 16.54 14.78
C GLY A 221 21.54 15.36 14.53
N SER A 222 21.08 14.11 14.61
CA SER A 222 21.95 12.92 14.58
C SER A 222 22.07 12.30 13.18
N LYS A 223 23.23 12.53 12.55
CA LYS A 223 23.56 11.99 11.20
C LYS A 223 23.28 10.48 11.08
N ASN A 224 23.65 9.70 12.09
CA ASN A 224 23.55 8.23 12.09
C ASN A 224 22.10 7.70 12.05
N VAL A 225 21.11 8.51 12.47
CA VAL A 225 19.69 8.15 12.34
C VAL A 225 19.24 8.38 10.89
N LYS A 226 19.62 9.52 10.32
CA LYS A 226 19.27 9.95 8.97
C LYS A 226 19.76 8.96 7.90
N HIS A 227 21.05 8.60 7.93
CA HIS A 227 21.72 7.78 6.90
C HIS A 227 21.06 6.43 6.57
N VAL A 228 20.17 5.90 7.42
CA VAL A 228 19.44 4.66 7.10
C VAL A 228 17.93 4.88 6.93
N LEU A 229 17.37 5.99 7.40
CA LEU A 229 16.10 6.41 6.83
C LEU A 229 16.27 6.59 5.32
N ASP A 230 17.38 7.20 4.88
CA ASP A 230 17.81 7.31 3.47
C ASP A 230 18.06 5.94 2.77
N GLY A 231 18.52 4.92 3.50
CA GLY A 231 18.82 3.59 2.95
C GLY A 231 17.61 2.64 2.81
N VAL A 232 16.70 2.59 3.80
CA VAL A 232 15.42 1.84 3.67
C VAL A 232 14.58 2.43 2.54
N ASN A 233 14.59 3.76 2.48
CA ASN A 233 14.09 4.57 1.38
C ASN A 233 14.60 4.09 0.01
N ALA A 234 15.92 3.92 -0.17
CA ALA A 234 16.51 3.48 -1.44
C ALA A 234 15.94 2.16 -1.97
N ALA A 235 15.87 1.13 -1.11
CA ALA A 235 15.40 -0.19 -1.49
C ALA A 235 13.94 -0.17 -1.97
N ALA A 236 13.09 0.68 -1.38
CA ALA A 236 11.71 0.85 -1.80
C ALA A 236 11.59 1.41 -3.24
N ILE A 237 12.45 2.36 -3.61
CA ILE A 237 12.49 2.90 -4.98
C ILE A 237 13.04 1.85 -5.96
N ALA A 238 14.07 1.10 -5.56
CA ALA A 238 14.72 0.10 -6.40
C ALA A 238 13.74 -0.97 -6.88
N LEU A 239 12.93 -1.50 -5.95
CA LEU A 239 11.83 -2.40 -6.27
C LEU A 239 10.85 -1.80 -7.27
N MET A 240 10.33 -0.61 -6.96
CA MET A 240 9.33 0.04 -7.80
C MET A 240 9.88 0.33 -9.20
N ALA A 241 11.18 0.65 -9.32
CA ALA A 241 11.88 0.83 -10.59
C ALA A 241 11.93 -0.46 -11.41
N GLY A 242 12.26 -1.60 -10.79
CA GLY A 242 12.22 -2.90 -11.46
C GLY A 242 10.83 -3.23 -12.01
N VAL A 243 9.80 -3.16 -11.15
CA VAL A 243 8.40 -3.40 -11.53
C VAL A 243 7.93 -2.43 -12.63
N THR A 244 8.39 -1.18 -12.62
CA THR A 244 8.02 -0.19 -13.65
C THR A 244 8.71 -0.46 -14.99
N ILE A 245 9.93 -1.01 -14.98
CA ILE A 245 10.61 -1.45 -16.21
C ILE A 245 9.88 -2.66 -16.81
N GLU A 246 9.52 -3.65 -15.99
CA GLU A 246 8.77 -4.84 -16.42
C GLU A 246 7.39 -4.48 -17.01
N LEU A 247 6.60 -3.69 -16.27
CA LEU A 247 5.33 -3.15 -16.76
C LEU A 247 5.52 -2.27 -18.02
N GLY A 248 6.66 -1.58 -18.15
CA GLY A 248 7.01 -0.80 -19.32
C GLY A 248 7.19 -1.66 -20.57
N ILE A 249 8.01 -2.72 -20.46
CA ILE A 249 8.24 -3.69 -21.54
C ILE A 249 6.92 -4.36 -21.94
N ALA A 250 6.07 -4.72 -20.97
CA ALA A 250 4.77 -5.34 -21.23
C ALA A 250 3.70 -4.38 -21.83
N SER A 251 3.82 -3.07 -21.62
CA SER A 251 2.80 -2.07 -22.02
C SER A 251 3.15 -1.24 -23.25
N LEU A 252 4.43 -1.19 -23.65
CA LEU A 252 4.94 -0.34 -24.74
C LEU A 252 5.27 -1.14 -26.00
N ASN A 253 4.41 -2.10 -26.36
CA ASN A 253 4.56 -2.96 -27.53
C ASN A 253 4.22 -2.29 -28.89
N SER A 254 3.85 -1.00 -28.88
CA SER A 254 3.55 -0.21 -30.09
C SER A 254 3.92 1.26 -29.91
N ILE A 255 4.32 1.90 -31.01
CA ILE A 255 4.66 3.33 -31.08
C ILE A 255 3.54 4.22 -30.51
N LEU A 256 2.29 3.78 -30.69
CA LEU A 256 1.07 4.50 -30.30
C LEU A 256 0.88 4.54 -28.77
N TYR A 257 1.12 3.41 -28.10
CA TYR A 257 1.15 3.33 -26.63
C TYR A 257 2.35 4.09 -26.05
N GLY A 258 3.46 4.15 -26.78
CA GLY A 258 4.59 5.05 -26.49
C GLY A 258 4.16 6.53 -26.40
N PHE A 259 3.41 7.03 -27.39
CA PHE A 259 2.87 8.39 -27.35
C PHE A 259 1.90 8.61 -26.18
N ILE A 260 0.98 7.67 -25.92
CA ILE A 260 0.04 7.76 -24.78
C ILE A 260 0.80 7.83 -23.44
N PHE A 261 1.84 7.01 -23.26
CA PHE A 261 2.71 7.04 -22.07
C PHE A 261 3.43 8.39 -21.94
N ILE A 262 4.09 8.88 -22.99
CA ILE A 262 4.84 10.14 -22.97
C ILE A 262 3.93 11.33 -22.63
N ILE A 263 2.76 11.41 -23.28
CA ILE A 263 1.77 12.47 -23.02
C ILE A 263 1.25 12.38 -21.58
N SER A 264 0.90 11.18 -21.11
CA SER A 264 0.42 10.98 -19.74
C SER A 264 1.47 11.34 -18.70
N ALA A 265 2.72 10.92 -18.90
CA ALA A 265 3.85 11.23 -18.01
C ALA A 265 4.13 12.74 -17.98
N PHE A 266 4.11 13.42 -19.14
CA PHE A 266 4.28 14.87 -19.23
C PHE A 266 3.15 15.63 -18.50
N LEU A 267 1.89 15.22 -18.69
CA LEU A 267 0.73 15.81 -18.02
C LEU A 267 0.78 15.61 -16.50
N LEU A 268 1.18 14.42 -16.04
CA LEU A 268 1.39 14.12 -14.62
C LEU A 268 2.53 14.93 -14.00
N ILE A 269 3.69 15.01 -14.67
CA ILE A 269 4.90 15.62 -14.10
C ILE A 269 4.80 17.15 -14.14
N LYS A 270 4.34 17.74 -15.25
CA LYS A 270 4.30 19.19 -15.44
C LYS A 270 3.05 19.84 -14.82
N TYR A 271 1.88 19.23 -14.98
CA TYR A 271 0.60 19.84 -14.58
C TYR A 271 -0.04 19.20 -13.34
N LYS A 272 0.52 18.11 -12.80
CA LYS A 272 0.03 17.41 -11.59
C LYS A 272 -1.45 17.02 -11.66
N LEU A 273 -1.95 16.75 -12.88
CA LEU A 273 -3.33 16.36 -13.14
C LEU A 273 -3.73 15.13 -12.32
N ASN A 274 -4.99 15.09 -11.85
CA ASN A 274 -5.51 13.93 -11.13
C ASN A 274 -5.52 12.71 -12.07
N SER A 275 -4.89 11.61 -11.62
CA SER A 275 -4.79 10.33 -12.32
C SER A 275 -6.13 9.83 -12.87
N THR A 276 -7.25 10.09 -12.19
CA THR A 276 -8.60 9.71 -12.66
C THR A 276 -8.91 10.25 -14.06
N TYR A 277 -8.58 11.51 -14.36
CA TYR A 277 -8.88 12.11 -15.67
C TYR A 277 -8.02 11.51 -16.79
N LEU A 278 -6.78 11.13 -16.47
CA LEU A 278 -5.87 10.52 -17.45
C LEU A 278 -6.28 9.07 -17.75
N ILE A 279 -6.73 8.31 -16.74
CA ILE A 279 -7.27 6.96 -16.94
C ILE A 279 -8.53 7.00 -17.82
N VAL A 280 -9.44 7.94 -17.57
CA VAL A 280 -10.62 8.16 -18.42
C VAL A 280 -10.21 8.61 -19.84
N GLY A 281 -9.22 9.50 -19.96
CA GLY A 281 -8.66 9.92 -21.25
C GLY A 281 -8.11 8.74 -22.06
N GLY A 282 -7.27 7.89 -21.44
CA GLY A 282 -6.75 6.67 -22.06
C GLY A 282 -7.86 5.71 -22.49
N ALA A 283 -8.90 5.53 -21.66
CA ALA A 283 -10.05 4.70 -21.99
C ALA A 283 -10.82 5.21 -23.24
N MET A 284 -11.06 6.52 -23.34
CA MET A 284 -11.71 7.12 -24.52
C MET A 284 -10.81 7.04 -25.77
N ILE A 285 -9.49 7.21 -25.62
CA ILE A 285 -8.53 7.06 -26.71
C ILE A 285 -8.55 5.61 -27.24
N GLY A 286 -8.60 4.61 -26.35
CA GLY A 286 -8.74 3.20 -26.72
C GLY A 286 -10.05 2.87 -27.46
N LEU A 287 -11.18 3.47 -27.04
CA LEU A 287 -12.44 3.39 -27.78
C LEU A 287 -12.32 4.01 -29.18
N LEU A 288 -11.78 5.22 -29.29
CA LEU A 288 -11.64 5.91 -30.57
C LEU A 288 -10.73 5.15 -31.53
N MET A 289 -9.65 4.55 -31.04
CA MET A 289 -8.77 3.68 -31.84
C MET A 289 -9.47 2.42 -32.35
N PHE A 290 -10.42 1.86 -31.59
CA PHE A 290 -11.25 0.75 -32.06
C PHE A 290 -12.27 1.16 -33.15
N PHE A 291 -12.72 2.42 -33.18
CA PHE A 291 -13.62 2.93 -34.23
C PHE A 291 -12.91 3.47 -35.47
N ILE A 292 -11.58 3.47 -35.50
CA ILE A 292 -10.74 4.01 -36.59
C ILE A 292 -10.00 2.90 -37.37
N ASN A 293 -9.84 1.72 -36.77
CA ASN A 293 -9.27 0.50 -37.39
C ASN A 293 -10.38 -0.47 -37.83
#